data_AF-A0A1V6UCM4-F1
#
_entry.id   AF-A0A1V6UCM4-F1
#
_cell.length_a   1.000
_cell.length_b   1.000
_cell.length_c   1.000
_cell.angle_alpha   90.00
_cell.angle_beta   90.00
_cell.angle_gamma   90.00
#
_symmetry.space_group_name_H-M   'P 1'
#
loop_
_entity.id
_entity.type
_entity.pdbx_description
1 polymer ?
#
loop_
_entity_poly.entity_id
_entity_poly.type
_entity_poly.pdbx_seq_one_letter_code
_entity_poly.pdbx_strand_id
1 'polypeptide(L)'
;MLQSTLTRLVLASCNDSSAILRDLGGLTSAILLLSALLFKVLYVPVPSSSRKGRSPPSLQLSSWKVSQFFFEKRFDFIKDGFRATSSAIYQTKLFQHNAIVLSGDEGRQVFFKEKGLCLYDTFSIMMGSSASKFDPHQVDGVVRRMASIQRPENLQKFEFAPLATKKFY
;
A
#
# COMPACT_ATOMS: atom_id res chain seq x y z
N MET A 1 -44.30 43.43 41.43
CA MET A 1 -43.50 42.18 41.51
C MET A 1 -43.35 41.44 40.18
N LEU A 2 -44.32 41.48 39.25
CA LEU A 2 -44.22 40.76 37.95
C LEU A 2 -43.07 41.19 37.02
N GLN A 3 -42.69 42.47 37.01
CA GLN A 3 -41.65 42.96 36.10
C GLN A 3 -40.27 42.37 36.43
N SER A 4 -39.96 42.15 37.72
CA SER A 4 -38.69 41.57 38.16
C SER A 4 -38.50 40.11 37.69
N THR A 5 -39.59 39.34 37.63
CA THR A 5 -39.54 37.93 37.21
C THR A 5 -39.35 37.81 35.71
N LEU A 6 -40.00 38.68 34.92
CA LEU A 6 -39.82 38.71 33.47
C LEU A 6 -38.40 39.09 33.06
N THR A 7 -37.78 40.09 33.72
CA THR A 7 -36.40 40.46 33.43
C THR A 7 -35.41 39.33 33.75
N ARG A 8 -35.64 38.59 34.85
CA ARG A 8 -34.83 37.43 35.24
C ARG A 8 -34.93 36.28 34.24
N LEU A 9 -36.13 36.03 33.71
CA LEU A 9 -36.38 34.96 32.74
C LEU A 9 -35.75 35.27 31.38
N VAL A 10 -35.84 36.53 30.93
CA VAL A 10 -35.20 37.00 29.70
C VAL A 10 -33.67 36.93 29.82
N LEU A 11 -33.09 37.38 30.94
CA LEU A 11 -31.64 37.29 31.16
C LEU A 11 -31.13 35.85 31.22
N ALA A 12 -31.87 34.93 31.84
CA ALA A 12 -31.52 33.51 31.88
C ALA A 12 -31.54 32.90 30.46
N SER A 13 -32.59 33.17 29.69
CA SER A 13 -32.73 32.67 28.31
C SER A 13 -31.65 33.20 27.37
N CYS A 14 -31.20 34.46 27.55
CA CYS A 14 -30.11 35.03 26.76
C CYS A 14 -28.74 34.43 27.12
N ASN A 15 -28.51 34.11 28.40
CA ASN A 15 -27.25 33.54 28.84
C ASN A 15 -27.06 32.10 28.32
N ASP A 16 -28.10 31.28 28.36
CA ASP A 16 -28.09 29.90 27.84
C ASP A 16 -27.87 29.85 26.32
N SER A 17 -28.50 30.76 25.58
CA SER A 17 -28.32 30.86 24.12
C SER A 17 -26.88 31.22 23.74
N SER A 18 -26.22 32.07 24.54
CA SER A 18 -24.83 32.46 24.31
C SER A 18 -23.83 31.34 24.64
N ALA A 19 -24.16 30.48 25.61
CA ALA A 19 -23.35 29.33 25.98
C ALA A 19 -23.39 28.26 24.87
N ILE A 20 -24.57 27.97 24.32
CA ILE A 20 -24.74 27.00 23.22
C ILE A 20 -24.00 27.45 21.95
N LEU A 21 -24.06 28.73 21.61
CA LEU A 21 -23.35 29.28 20.44
C LEU A 21 -21.82 29.21 20.60
N ARG A 22 -21.29 29.40 21.82
CA ARG A 22 -19.86 29.26 22.12
C ARG A 22 -19.39 27.81 22.01
N ASP A 23 -20.20 26.87 22.46
CA ASP A 23 -19.87 25.45 22.46
C ASP A 23 -19.87 24.87 21.03
N LEU A 24 -20.85 25.29 20.20
CA LEU A 24 -20.90 24.92 18.79
C LEU A 24 -19.74 25.52 17.97
N GLY A 25 -19.34 26.75 18.30
CA GLY A 25 -18.16 27.39 17.71
C GLY A 25 -16.85 26.66 18.05
N GLY A 26 -16.72 26.17 19.29
CA GLY A 26 -15.58 25.38 19.74
C GLY A 26 -15.50 24.03 19.02
N LEU A 27 -16.63 23.31 18.94
CA LEU A 27 -16.71 22.01 18.27
C LEU A 27 -16.41 22.10 16.77
N THR A 28 -16.97 23.09 16.08
CA THR A 28 -16.72 23.30 14.64
C THR A 28 -15.26 23.64 14.36
N SER A 29 -14.64 24.49 15.20
CA SER A 29 -13.20 24.79 15.09
C SER A 29 -12.33 23.55 15.32
N ALA A 30 -12.63 22.74 16.33
CA ALA A 30 -11.91 21.51 16.62
C ALA A 30 -12.02 20.49 15.47
N ILE A 31 -13.21 20.33 14.90
CA ILE A 31 -13.44 19.45 13.74
C ILE A 31 -12.65 19.92 12.52
N LEU A 32 -12.65 21.23 12.24
CA LEU A 32 -11.88 21.80 11.12
C LEU A 32 -10.36 21.62 11.32
N LEU A 33 -9.86 21.76 12.54
CA LEU A 33 -8.45 21.55 12.87
C LEU A 33 -8.06 20.06 12.73
N LEU A 34 -8.88 19.14 13.24
CA LEU A 34 -8.68 17.71 13.07
C LEU A 34 -8.72 17.28 11.60
N SER A 35 -9.68 17.81 10.84
CA SER A 35 -9.80 17.64 9.39
C SER A 35 -8.55 18.13 8.65
N ALA A 36 -8.08 19.35 8.95
CA ALA A 36 -6.89 19.91 8.35
C ALA A 36 -5.61 19.14 8.72
N LEU A 37 -5.52 18.65 9.96
CA LEU A 37 -4.40 17.83 10.42
C LEU A 37 -4.39 16.46 9.71
N LEU A 38 -5.54 15.80 9.62
CA LEU A 38 -5.70 14.54 8.87
C LEU A 38 -5.38 14.75 7.38
N PHE A 39 -5.86 15.84 6.79
CA PHE A 39 -5.53 16.19 5.42
C PHE A 39 -4.02 16.41 5.26
N LYS A 40 -3.35 17.11 6.18
CA LYS A 40 -1.89 17.29 6.12
C LYS A 40 -1.14 15.96 6.27
N VAL A 41 -1.55 15.08 7.19
CA VAL A 41 -0.92 13.76 7.36
C VAL A 41 -1.14 12.86 6.14
N LEU A 42 -2.30 12.97 5.48
CA LEU A 42 -2.66 12.12 4.34
C LEU A 42 -2.18 12.67 2.99
N TYR A 43 -2.05 14.00 2.85
CA TYR A 43 -1.75 14.68 1.58
C TYR A 43 -0.44 15.45 1.54
N VAL A 44 0.25 15.72 2.67
CA VAL A 44 1.60 16.31 2.57
C VAL A 44 2.53 15.22 2.06
N PRO A 45 3.07 15.35 0.83
CA PRO A 45 4.09 14.44 0.38
C PRO A 45 5.32 14.72 1.25
N VAL A 46 5.78 13.68 1.96
CA VAL A 46 7.10 13.72 2.62
C VAL A 46 8.11 14.12 1.55
N PRO A 47 8.85 15.24 1.72
CA PRO A 47 9.87 15.63 0.75
C PRO A 47 10.94 14.53 0.77
N SER A 48 10.98 13.74 -0.29
CA SER A 48 12.02 12.76 -0.50
C SER A 48 13.32 13.52 -0.77
N SER A 49 14.21 13.55 0.23
CA SER A 49 15.56 14.06 0.05
C SER A 49 16.21 13.28 -1.10
N SER A 50 16.47 13.97 -2.20
CA SER A 50 17.12 13.43 -3.38
C SER A 50 18.59 13.13 -3.06
N ARG A 51 18.85 11.92 -2.58
CA ARG A 51 20.23 11.42 -2.50
C ARG A 51 20.63 10.90 -3.88
N LYS A 52 21.66 11.51 -4.43
CA LYS A 52 22.29 11.22 -5.72
C LYS A 52 22.80 9.76 -5.72
N GLY A 53 22.02 8.87 -6.33
CA GLY A 53 22.28 7.45 -6.53
C GLY A 53 20.94 6.81 -6.93
N ARG A 54 20.76 6.47 -8.21
CA ARG A 54 19.46 6.18 -8.86
C ARG A 54 18.60 5.19 -8.06
N SER A 55 17.78 5.69 -7.15
CA SER A 55 16.72 4.92 -6.53
C SER A 55 15.61 4.68 -7.56
N PRO A 56 14.95 3.50 -7.55
CA PRO A 56 13.81 3.25 -8.42
C PRO A 56 12.74 4.34 -8.28
N PRO A 57 12.01 4.66 -9.36
CA PRO A 57 10.87 5.57 -9.29
C PRO A 57 9.84 5.08 -8.27
N SER A 58 9.25 6.01 -7.52
CA SER A 58 8.26 5.67 -6.48
C SER A 58 6.85 5.79 -7.03
N LEU A 59 6.08 4.71 -6.89
CA LEU A 59 4.63 4.75 -7.02
C LEU A 59 4.03 5.21 -5.69
N GLN A 60 3.52 6.44 -5.66
CA GLN A 60 2.83 6.97 -4.48
C GLN A 60 1.33 6.72 -4.58
N LEU A 61 0.86 5.76 -3.79
CA LEU A 61 -0.56 5.45 -3.62
C LEU A 61 -0.92 5.60 -2.15
N SER A 62 -2.15 6.03 -1.87
CA SER A 62 -2.67 6.06 -0.50
C SER A 62 -2.79 4.63 0.05
N SER A 63 -2.39 4.40 1.31
CA SER A 63 -2.26 3.05 1.89
C SER A 63 -3.52 2.20 1.79
N TRP A 64 -4.70 2.81 1.89
CA TRP A 64 -5.98 2.09 1.74
C TRP A 64 -6.22 1.60 0.31
N LYS A 65 -5.86 2.39 -0.71
CA LYS A 65 -5.93 1.99 -2.12
C LYS A 65 -4.94 0.88 -2.42
N VAL A 66 -3.75 0.93 -1.82
CA VAL A 66 -2.76 -0.15 -1.96
C VAL A 66 -3.32 -1.46 -1.41
N SER A 67 -3.90 -1.45 -0.21
CA SER A 67 -4.49 -2.66 0.39
C SER A 67 -5.60 -3.25 -0.49
N GLN A 68 -6.53 -2.40 -0.94
CA GLN A 68 -7.65 -2.85 -1.76
C GLN A 68 -7.17 -3.39 -3.11
N PHE A 69 -6.37 -2.62 -3.85
CA PHE A 69 -5.92 -3.04 -5.17
C PHE A 69 -4.94 -4.20 -5.13
N PHE A 70 -4.08 -4.29 -4.10
CA PHE A 70 -3.16 -5.40 -3.98
C PHE A 70 -3.89 -6.72 -3.69
N PHE A 71 -4.96 -6.75 -2.90
CA PHE A 71 -5.65 -8.01 -2.62
C PHE A 71 -6.70 -8.38 -3.67
N GLU A 72 -7.44 -7.40 -4.19
CA GLU A 72 -8.52 -7.65 -5.17
C GLU A 72 -7.97 -7.76 -6.61
N LYS A 73 -6.94 -6.98 -6.96
CA LYS A 73 -6.47 -6.81 -8.34
C LYS A 73 -4.95 -6.74 -8.44
N ARG A 74 -4.23 -7.64 -7.76
CA ARG A 74 -2.76 -7.57 -7.63
C ARG A 74 -2.01 -7.50 -8.97
N PHE A 75 -2.46 -8.23 -9.98
CA PHE A 75 -1.84 -8.19 -11.31
C PHE A 75 -2.01 -6.81 -11.97
N ASP A 76 -3.21 -6.23 -11.88
CA ASP A 76 -3.45 -4.88 -12.41
C ASP A 76 -2.68 -3.83 -11.62
N PHE A 77 -2.63 -3.94 -10.28
CA PHE A 77 -1.82 -3.06 -9.44
C PHE A 77 -0.34 -3.03 -9.87
N ILE A 78 0.24 -4.19 -10.13
CA ILE A 78 1.64 -4.31 -10.60
C ILE A 78 1.80 -3.70 -12.00
N LYS A 79 0.90 -4.06 -12.93
CA LYS A 79 0.92 -3.59 -14.32
C LYS A 79 0.77 -2.06 -14.40
N ASP A 80 -0.18 -1.51 -13.65
CA ASP A 80 -0.45 -0.08 -13.59
C ASP A 80 0.71 0.67 -12.94
N GLY A 81 1.39 0.06 -11.97
CA GLY A 81 2.62 0.60 -11.39
C GLY A 81 3.75 0.77 -12.40
N PHE A 82 4.00 -0.24 -13.24
CA PHE A 82 4.97 -0.13 -14.33
C PHE A 82 4.56 0.92 -15.37
N ARG A 83 3.28 0.98 -15.74
CA ARG A 83 2.77 1.99 -16.66
C ARG A 83 2.91 3.41 -16.12
N ALA A 84 2.57 3.61 -14.85
CA ALA A 84 2.63 4.92 -14.20
C ALA A 84 4.08 5.42 -14.02
N THR A 85 5.02 4.51 -13.76
CA THR A 85 6.44 4.85 -13.55
C THR A 85 7.28 4.79 -14.81
N SER A 86 6.77 4.20 -15.89
CA SER A 86 7.48 3.98 -17.15
C SER A 86 8.86 3.34 -16.95
N SER A 87 8.95 2.42 -15.98
CA SER A 87 10.18 1.73 -15.61
C SER A 87 9.91 0.24 -15.37
N ALA A 88 10.89 -0.62 -15.63
CA ALA A 88 10.81 -2.05 -15.32
C ALA A 88 11.02 -2.35 -13.82
N ILE A 89 11.44 -1.34 -13.05
CA ILE A 89 11.61 -1.39 -11.59
C ILE A 89 10.96 -0.18 -10.96
N TYR A 90 10.19 -0.37 -9.90
CA TYR A 90 9.67 0.74 -9.11
C TYR A 90 9.55 0.36 -7.64
N GLN A 91 9.47 1.37 -6.78
CA GLN A 91 9.22 1.19 -5.36
C GLN A 91 7.81 1.64 -4.99
N THR A 92 7.16 0.94 -4.06
CA THR A 92 5.84 1.29 -3.54
C THR A 92 5.77 0.99 -2.05
N LYS A 93 4.87 1.64 -1.32
CA LYS A 93 4.59 1.30 0.07
C LYS A 93 3.47 0.27 0.13
N LEU A 94 3.79 -0.94 0.53
CA LEU A 94 2.83 -1.98 0.86
C LEU A 94 2.66 -2.01 2.39
N PHE A 95 1.56 -1.45 2.88
CA PHE A 95 1.34 -1.24 4.32
C PHE A 95 2.47 -0.43 4.97
N GLN A 96 3.19 -1.01 5.92
CA GLN A 96 4.32 -0.41 6.63
C GLN A 96 5.67 -0.72 5.97
N HIS A 97 5.66 -1.48 4.87
CA HIS A 97 6.87 -1.95 4.21
C HIS A 97 7.08 -1.24 2.87
N ASN A 98 8.34 -0.90 2.58
CA ASN A 98 8.73 -0.48 1.24
C ASN A 98 8.96 -1.73 0.40
N ALA A 99 8.15 -1.93 -0.63
CA ALA A 99 8.27 -3.01 -1.58
C ALA A 99 8.97 -2.49 -2.84
N ILE A 100 9.92 -3.26 -3.36
CA ILE A 100 10.51 -3.05 -4.69
C ILE A 100 9.84 -4.05 -5.62
N VAL A 101 9.30 -3.55 -6.72
CA VAL A 101 8.62 -4.34 -7.74
C VAL A 101 9.52 -4.39 -8.97
N LEU A 102 9.76 -5.61 -9.45
CA LEU A 102 10.67 -5.92 -10.56
C LEU A 102 9.90 -6.60 -11.68
N SER A 103 10.26 -6.31 -12.93
CA SER A 103 9.77 -7.01 -14.11
C SER A 103 10.89 -7.33 -15.10
N GLY A 104 10.56 -8.18 -16.07
CA GLY A 104 11.48 -8.55 -17.14
C GLY A 104 12.61 -9.47 -16.68
N ASP A 105 13.48 -9.80 -17.63
CA ASP A 105 14.54 -10.79 -17.46
C ASP A 105 15.62 -10.30 -16.49
N GLU A 106 15.97 -9.02 -16.58
CA GLU A 106 16.92 -8.37 -15.67
C GLU A 106 16.42 -8.38 -14.23
N GLY A 107 15.14 -8.00 -14.01
CA GLY A 107 14.52 -8.04 -12.70
C GLY A 107 14.52 -9.43 -12.08
N ARG A 108 14.24 -10.48 -12.89
CA ARG A 108 14.33 -11.87 -12.42
C ARG A 108 15.75 -12.25 -12.03
N GLN A 109 16.75 -11.89 -12.84
CA GLN A 109 18.14 -12.18 -12.50
C GLN A 109 18.57 -11.53 -11.19
N VAL A 110 18.17 -10.28 -10.95
CA VAL A 110 18.45 -9.58 -9.69
C VAL A 110 17.75 -10.28 -8.52
N PHE A 111 16.46 -10.62 -8.67
CA PHE A 111 15.69 -11.31 -7.63
C PHE A 111 16.34 -12.64 -7.20
N PHE A 112 16.81 -13.45 -8.16
CA PHE A 112 17.42 -14.76 -7.86
C PHE A 112 18.90 -14.72 -7.47
N LYS A 113 19.60 -13.61 -7.69
CA LYS A 113 21.00 -13.42 -7.28
C LYS A 113 21.12 -12.87 -5.86
N GLU A 114 20.08 -12.22 -5.35
CA GLU A 114 20.09 -11.57 -4.04
C GLU A 114 20.04 -12.62 -2.91
N LYS A 115 21.06 -12.64 -2.04
CA LYS A 115 21.17 -13.64 -0.97
C LYS A 115 20.03 -13.54 0.05
N GLY A 116 19.46 -12.35 0.22
CA GLY A 116 18.32 -12.10 1.13
C GLY A 116 16.94 -12.42 0.55
N LEU A 117 16.86 -12.81 -0.74
CA LEU A 117 15.62 -13.26 -1.39
C LEU A 117 15.65 -14.78 -1.58
N CYS A 118 16.10 -15.48 -0.54
CA CYS A 118 16.20 -16.93 -0.55
C CYS A 118 14.81 -17.55 -0.66
N LEU A 119 14.65 -18.51 -1.58
CA LEU A 119 13.41 -19.26 -1.75
C LEU A 119 13.06 -20.08 -0.51
N TYR A 120 14.06 -20.45 0.29
CA TYR A 120 13.86 -21.09 1.59
C TYR A 120 13.16 -20.14 2.59
N ASP A 121 13.58 -18.87 2.66
CA ASP A 121 12.95 -17.87 3.52
C ASP A 121 11.52 -17.60 3.05
N THR A 122 11.31 -17.53 1.73
CA THR A 122 9.98 -17.39 1.13
C THR A 122 9.07 -18.57 1.49
N PHE A 123 9.58 -19.81 1.35
CA PHE A 123 8.86 -21.02 1.74
C PHE A 123 8.51 -20.98 3.24
N SER A 124 9.45 -20.59 4.09
CA SER A 124 9.24 -20.51 5.53
C SER A 124 8.17 -19.48 5.90
N ILE A 125 8.17 -18.33 5.25
CA ILE A 125 7.13 -17.30 5.42
C ILE A 125 5.76 -17.81 4.97
N MET A 126 5.68 -18.50 3.82
CA MET A 126 4.41 -19.04 3.32
C MET A 126 3.84 -20.16 4.20
N MET A 127 4.71 -20.99 4.78
CA MET A 127 4.31 -22.08 5.68
C MET A 127 4.02 -21.61 7.11
N GLY A 128 4.35 -20.35 7.43
CA GLY A 128 4.15 -19.74 8.75
C GLY A 128 4.79 -20.56 9.87
N SER A 129 4.09 -20.72 10.99
CA SER A 129 4.57 -21.54 12.12
C SER A 129 4.78 -23.02 11.78
N SER A 130 4.30 -23.50 10.63
CA SER A 130 4.50 -24.88 10.20
C SER A 130 5.90 -25.11 9.59
N ALA A 131 6.59 -24.04 9.19
CA ALA A 131 7.93 -24.11 8.60
C ALA A 131 8.95 -24.78 9.52
N SER A 132 8.87 -24.51 10.84
CA SER A 132 9.80 -25.04 11.85
C SER A 132 9.69 -26.55 12.08
N LYS A 133 8.66 -27.20 11.51
CA LYS A 133 8.46 -28.66 11.59
C LYS A 133 9.18 -29.40 10.48
N PHE A 134 9.67 -28.70 9.45
CA PHE A 134 10.39 -29.32 8.36
C PHE A 134 11.90 -29.25 8.60
N ASP A 135 12.56 -30.39 8.41
CA ASP A 135 14.02 -30.42 8.33
C ASP A 135 14.46 -29.64 7.07
N PRO A 136 15.41 -28.67 7.19
CA PRO A 136 15.99 -27.97 6.07
C PRO A 136 16.41 -28.88 4.90
N HIS A 137 16.90 -30.08 5.18
CA HIS A 137 17.32 -31.04 4.17
C HIS A 137 16.13 -31.69 3.42
N GLN A 138 14.95 -31.77 4.03
CA GLN A 138 13.74 -32.31 3.39
C GLN A 138 13.08 -31.29 2.47
N VAL A 139 13.20 -30.00 2.79
CA VAL A 139 12.61 -28.91 1.98
C VAL A 139 13.53 -28.44 0.86
N ASP A 140 14.82 -28.78 0.88
CA ASP A 140 15.75 -28.48 -0.22
C ASP A 140 15.23 -28.97 -1.57
N GLY A 141 14.64 -30.17 -1.61
CA GLY A 141 14.04 -30.71 -2.84
C GLY A 141 12.86 -29.87 -3.36
N VAL A 142 12.01 -29.35 -2.47
CA VAL A 142 10.89 -28.48 -2.82
C VAL A 142 11.40 -27.12 -3.29
N VAL A 143 12.32 -26.53 -2.53
CA VAL A 143 12.96 -25.25 -2.84
C VAL A 143 13.68 -25.32 -4.19
N ARG A 144 14.43 -26.40 -4.46
CA ARG A 144 15.13 -26.62 -5.73
C ARG A 144 14.15 -26.80 -6.90
N ARG A 145 13.03 -27.50 -6.72
CA ARG A 145 11.97 -27.59 -7.74
C ARG A 145 11.31 -26.24 -8.00
N MET A 146 11.00 -25.49 -6.96
CA MET A 146 10.43 -24.14 -7.08
C MET A 146 11.40 -23.19 -7.80
N ALA A 147 12.68 -23.25 -7.44
CA ALA A 147 13.75 -22.54 -8.13
C ALA A 147 13.82 -22.92 -9.61
N SER A 148 13.71 -24.21 -9.95
CA SER A 148 13.75 -24.66 -11.34
C SER A 148 12.58 -24.14 -12.17
N ILE A 149 11.37 -24.11 -11.63
CA ILE A 149 10.17 -23.63 -12.36
C ILE A 149 10.30 -22.12 -12.64
N GLN A 150 10.87 -21.38 -11.70
CA GLN A 150 11.00 -19.93 -11.81
C GLN A 150 12.21 -19.48 -12.65
N ARG A 151 13.03 -20.41 -13.16
CA ARG A 151 14.15 -20.05 -14.02
C ARG A 151 13.66 -19.45 -15.35
N PRO A 152 14.35 -18.42 -15.87
CA PRO A 152 13.92 -17.71 -17.07
C PRO A 152 13.75 -18.63 -18.29
N GLU A 153 14.60 -19.65 -18.44
CA GLU A 153 14.50 -20.64 -19.53
C GLU A 153 13.24 -21.51 -19.47
N ASN A 154 12.67 -21.73 -18.28
CA ASN A 154 11.47 -22.56 -18.11
C ASN A 154 10.18 -21.75 -18.25
N LEU A 155 10.21 -20.44 -17.98
CA LEU A 155 9.06 -19.54 -18.12
C LEU A 155 8.77 -19.19 -19.59
N GLN A 156 9.81 -19.02 -20.42
CA GLN A 156 9.66 -18.77 -21.86
C GLN A 156 8.91 -19.91 -22.57
N LYS A 157 8.99 -21.13 -22.02
CA LYS A 157 8.28 -22.30 -22.55
C LYS A 157 6.76 -22.20 -22.41
N PHE A 158 6.26 -21.34 -21.51
CA PHE A 158 4.83 -21.06 -21.31
C PHE A 158 4.36 -19.81 -22.07
N GLU A 159 5.26 -19.03 -22.66
CA GLU A 159 4.95 -17.77 -23.35
C GLU A 159 4.67 -17.95 -24.87
N PHE A 160 4.74 -19.18 -25.38
CA PHE A 160 4.45 -19.52 -26.78
C PHE A 160 3.38 -20.61 -26.93
N ALA A 161 2.15 -20.29 -26.53
CA ALA A 161 1.00 -20.71 -27.32
C ALA A 161 0.54 -19.47 -28.11
N PRO A 162 0.87 -19.36 -29.42
CA PRO A 162 0.33 -18.26 -30.21
C PRO A 162 -1.20 -18.34 -30.18
N LEU A 163 -1.83 -17.30 -29.65
CA LEU A 163 -3.26 -17.04 -29.82
C LEU A 163 -3.51 -16.94 -31.32
N ALA A 164 -3.95 -18.06 -31.91
CA ALA A 164 -4.48 -18.08 -33.25
C ALA A 164 -5.62 -17.05 -33.31
N THR A 165 -5.39 -15.98 -34.06
CA THR A 165 -6.38 -14.99 -34.48
C THR A 165 -7.58 -15.69 -35.08
N LYS A 166 -8.65 -15.90 -34.30
CA LYS A 166 -9.99 -16.05 -34.86
C LYS A 166 -10.48 -14.67 -35.22
N LYS A 167 -10.37 -14.33 -36.51
CA LYS A 167 -11.14 -13.26 -37.12
C LYS A 167 -12.62 -13.65 -37.01
N PHE A 168 -13.40 -12.83 -36.31
CA PHE A 168 -14.84 -12.84 -36.46
C PHE A 168 -15.16 -12.01 -37.70
N TYR A 169 -15.75 -12.67 -38.70
CA TYR A 169 -16.56 -12.02 -39.73
C TYR A 169 -17.94 -11.76 -39.16
#